data_AF-J9Q5Z4-F1
#
_entry.id   AF-J9Q5Z4-F1
#
_cell.length_a   1.000
_cell.length_b   1.000
_cell.length_c   1.000
_cell.angle_alpha   90.00
_cell.angle_beta   90.00
_cell.angle_gamma   90.00
#
_symmetry.space_group_name_H-M   'P 1'
#
loop_
_entity.id
_entity.type
_entity.pdbx_description
1 polymer ?
#
loop_
_entity_poly.entity_id
_entity_poly.type
_entity_poly.pdbx_seq_one_letter_code
_entity_poly.pdbx_strand_id
1 'polypeptide(L)'
;PYIGETIVLWLWGGFSVNNATLNRFYTFHFIMPFIILLLVVIHLVFLHETGSTNPMGINSNMNKIPFNPYYSIKDLLGFMMYFIMLLLICTLNPYILSDPENFNPANSMITPIHIQPEWYFLFAYAI
;
A
#
# COMPACT_ATOMS: atom_id res chain seq x y z
N PRO A 1 -5.02 -26.53 -3.78
CA PRO A 1 -5.23 -28.00 -3.63
C PRO A 1 -3.88 -28.73 -3.46
N TYR A 2 -3.85 -29.80 -2.66
CA TYR A 2 -2.67 -30.64 -2.35
C TYR A 2 -1.53 -30.00 -1.53
N ILE A 3 -1.12 -28.77 -1.83
CA ILE A 3 0.04 -28.09 -1.20
C ILE A 3 -0.42 -26.91 -0.32
N GLY A 4 -1.74 -26.71 -0.15
CA GLY A 4 -2.28 -25.57 0.58
C GLY A 4 -1.85 -25.54 2.05
N GLU A 5 -2.08 -26.65 2.75
CA GLU A 5 -1.73 -26.80 4.17
C GLU A 5 -0.21 -26.68 4.39
N THR A 6 0.59 -27.31 3.54
CA THR A 6 2.05 -27.23 3.66
C THR A 6 2.58 -25.82 3.43
N ILE A 7 2.00 -25.05 2.50
CA ILE A 7 2.34 -23.63 2.31
C ILE A 7 1.95 -22.80 3.54
N VAL A 8 0.77 -23.03 4.13
CA VAL A 8 0.32 -22.31 5.32
C VAL A 8 1.24 -22.58 6.51
N LEU A 9 1.56 -23.84 6.79
CA LEU A 9 2.46 -24.22 7.90
C LEU A 9 3.88 -23.70 7.67
N TRP A 10 4.36 -23.71 6.42
CA TRP A 10 5.64 -23.09 6.06
C TRP A 10 5.60 -21.56 6.27
N LEU A 11 4.53 -20.89 5.84
CA LEU A 11 4.29 -19.48 6.10
C LEU A 11 4.16 -19.18 7.60
N TRP A 12 3.68 -20.12 8.41
CA TRP A 12 3.64 -19.93 9.85
C TRP A 12 4.97 -20.22 10.55
N GLY A 13 5.79 -21.10 9.97
CA GLY A 13 6.96 -21.64 10.67
C GLY A 13 6.57 -22.46 11.90
N GLY A 14 5.37 -23.04 11.88
CA GLY A 14 4.72 -23.74 13.00
C GLY A 14 3.27 -24.10 12.68
N PHE A 15 2.52 -24.57 13.68
CA PHE A 15 1.12 -24.99 13.52
C PHE A 15 0.10 -23.86 13.67
N SER A 16 0.54 -22.68 14.11
CA SER A 16 -0.28 -21.49 14.28
C SER A 16 0.57 -20.23 14.16
N VAL A 17 -0.08 -19.08 14.05
CA VAL A 17 0.56 -17.76 14.09
C VAL A 17 1.17 -17.54 15.49
N ASN A 18 2.47 -17.28 15.55
CA ASN A 18 3.23 -17.14 16.80
C ASN A 18 4.49 -16.24 16.59
N ASN A 19 5.48 -16.30 17.47
CA ASN A 19 6.70 -15.48 17.37
C ASN A 19 7.47 -15.69 16.05
N ALA A 20 7.51 -16.93 15.53
CA ALA A 20 8.16 -17.22 14.26
C ALA A 20 7.52 -16.47 13.07
N THR A 21 6.17 -16.36 13.06
CA THR A 21 5.48 -15.55 12.04
C THR A 21 5.76 -14.08 12.19
N LEU A 22 5.68 -13.55 13.41
CA LEU A 22 5.81 -12.12 13.65
C LEU A 22 7.20 -11.61 13.22
N ASN A 23 8.28 -12.32 13.60
CA ASN A 23 9.63 -11.93 13.23
C ASN A 23 9.85 -11.98 11.71
N ARG A 24 9.32 -13.01 11.03
CA ARG A 24 9.40 -13.11 9.57
C ARG A 24 8.57 -12.04 8.88
N PHE A 25 7.36 -11.76 9.35
CA PHE A 25 6.51 -10.74 8.78
C PHE A 25 7.13 -9.36 8.95
N TYR A 26 7.81 -9.10 10.07
CA TYR A 26 8.62 -7.89 10.24
C TYR A 26 9.77 -7.83 9.21
N THR A 27 10.53 -8.91 9.01
CA THR A 27 11.59 -8.94 7.99
C THR A 27 11.05 -8.72 6.57
N PHE A 28 9.92 -9.35 6.22
CA PHE A 28 9.27 -9.14 4.93
C PHE A 28 8.76 -7.71 4.79
N HIS A 29 8.09 -7.18 5.81
CA HIS A 29 7.61 -5.80 5.83
C HIS A 29 8.75 -4.79 5.66
N PHE A 30 9.93 -5.07 6.22
CA PHE A 30 11.10 -4.23 6.04
C PHE A 30 11.66 -4.25 4.61
N ILE A 31 11.76 -5.44 3.98
CA ILE A 31 12.38 -5.54 2.65
C ILE A 31 11.43 -5.19 1.49
N MET A 32 10.12 -5.43 1.65
CA MET A 32 9.11 -5.22 0.60
C MET A 32 9.06 -3.78 0.05
N PRO A 33 9.15 -2.70 0.86
CA PRO A 33 9.22 -1.33 0.36
C PRO A 33 10.39 -1.08 -0.61
N PHE A 34 11.54 -1.71 -0.39
CA PHE A 34 12.70 -1.57 -1.29
C PHE A 34 12.49 -2.32 -2.60
N ILE A 35 11.84 -3.48 -2.56
CA ILE A 35 11.43 -4.22 -3.76
C ILE A 35 10.44 -3.36 -4.57
N ILE A 36 9.46 -2.74 -3.89
CA ILE A 36 8.50 -1.83 -4.54
C ILE A 36 9.22 -0.63 -5.16
N LEU A 37 10.21 -0.04 -4.48
CA LEU A 37 11.01 1.06 -5.04
C LEU A 37 11.71 0.64 -6.35
N LEU A 38 12.31 -0.56 -6.39
CA LEU A 38 12.91 -1.09 -7.61
C LEU A 38 11.87 -1.24 -8.74
N LEU A 39 10.70 -1.78 -8.42
CA LEU A 39 9.60 -1.92 -9.38
C LEU A 39 9.10 -0.56 -9.89
N VAL A 40 9.07 0.47 -9.04
CA VAL A 40 8.73 1.85 -9.45
C VAL A 40 9.75 2.40 -10.45
N VAL A 41 11.04 2.16 -10.26
CA VAL A 41 12.07 2.57 -11.24
C VAL A 41 11.87 1.87 -12.57
N ILE A 42 11.66 0.55 -12.56
CA ILE A 42 11.39 -0.23 -13.79
C ILE A 42 10.14 0.29 -14.49
N HIS A 43 9.07 0.55 -13.73
CA HIS A 43 7.84 1.14 -14.23
C HIS A 43 8.08 2.50 -14.91
N LEU A 44 8.86 3.38 -14.30
CA LEU A 44 9.19 4.70 -14.87
C LEU A 44 10.04 4.59 -16.13
N VAL A 45 10.97 3.63 -16.22
CA VAL A 45 11.74 3.40 -17.46
C VAL A 45 10.80 3.05 -18.61
N PHE A 46 9.87 2.12 -18.40
CA PHE A 46 8.89 1.78 -19.45
C PHE A 46 7.97 2.95 -19.80
N LEU A 47 7.58 3.75 -18.81
CA LEU A 47 6.80 4.97 -19.07
C LEU A 47 7.59 5.98 -19.90
N HIS A 48 8.90 6.10 -19.70
CA HIS A 48 9.75 7.03 -20.44
C HIS A 48 9.95 6.64 -21.91
N GLU A 49 9.88 5.35 -22.25
CA GLU A 49 9.95 4.87 -23.64
C GLU A 49 8.75 5.35 -24.48
N THR A 50 7.54 5.34 -23.90
CA THR A 50 6.32 5.76 -24.62
C THR A 50 5.91 7.21 -24.35
N GLY A 51 6.31 7.76 -23.20
CA GLY A 51 5.76 8.98 -22.63
C GLY A 51 4.35 8.80 -22.06
N SER A 52 3.86 9.84 -21.38
CA SER A 52 2.51 9.87 -20.80
C SER A 52 1.42 10.01 -21.86
N THR A 53 0.28 9.36 -21.60
CA THR A 53 -0.97 9.61 -22.33
C THR A 53 -1.60 10.95 -21.92
N ASN A 54 -2.62 11.38 -22.66
CA ASN A 54 -3.40 12.58 -22.32
C ASN A 54 -4.90 12.27 -22.30
N PRO A 55 -5.74 13.14 -21.70
CA PRO A 55 -7.17 12.89 -21.56
C PRO A 55 -7.94 12.64 -22.86
N MET A 56 -7.44 13.17 -23.99
CA MET A 56 -8.06 12.96 -25.29
C MET A 56 -7.68 11.61 -25.93
N GLY A 57 -6.67 10.92 -25.40
CA GLY A 57 -6.19 9.63 -25.93
C GLY A 57 -5.49 9.72 -27.30
N ILE A 58 -5.23 10.92 -27.80
CA ILE A 58 -4.59 11.17 -29.10
C ILE A 58 -3.08 11.33 -28.92
N ASN A 59 -2.26 11.15 -29.96
CA ASN A 59 -0.82 11.38 -29.88
C ASN A 59 -0.49 12.85 -29.50
N SER A 60 0.25 13.05 -28.40
CA SER A 60 0.65 14.36 -27.87
C SER A 60 1.95 14.93 -28.46
N ASN A 61 2.63 14.19 -29.34
CA ASN A 61 3.96 14.57 -29.87
C ASN A 61 4.00 15.96 -30.52
N MET A 62 2.90 16.44 -31.10
CA MET A 62 2.83 17.75 -31.74
C MET A 62 2.90 18.91 -30.74
N ASN A 63 2.48 18.70 -29.49
CA ASN A 63 2.30 19.75 -28.48
C ASN A 63 2.90 19.33 -27.12
N LYS A 64 4.19 19.00 -27.09
CA LYS A 64 4.90 18.71 -25.83
C LYS A 64 5.38 20.01 -25.16
N ILE A 65 5.25 20.06 -23.84
CA ILE A 65 5.85 21.08 -22.98
C ILE A 65 6.91 20.43 -22.09
N PRO A 66 7.97 21.16 -21.69
CA PRO A 66 8.97 20.62 -20.78
C PRO A 66 8.38 20.30 -19.40
N PHE A 67 8.95 19.32 -18.71
CA PHE A 67 8.50 18.95 -17.36
C PHE A 67 8.67 20.10 -16.35
N ASN A 68 9.85 20.72 -16.33
CA ASN A 68 10.15 21.90 -15.54
C ASN A 68 9.98 23.16 -16.42
N PRO A 69 9.25 24.21 -15.98
CA PRO A 69 8.64 24.40 -14.66
C PRO A 69 7.20 23.87 -14.52
N TYR A 70 6.55 23.52 -15.62
CA TYR A 70 5.10 23.33 -15.68
C TYR A 70 4.58 22.23 -14.75
N TYR A 71 5.04 20.99 -14.94
CA TYR A 71 4.59 19.87 -14.13
C TYR A 71 5.25 19.88 -12.74
N SER A 72 6.48 20.39 -12.62
CA SER A 72 7.14 20.52 -11.31
C SER A 72 6.36 21.41 -10.33
N ILE A 73 5.84 22.56 -10.78
CA ILE A 73 5.00 23.44 -9.94
C ILE A 73 3.65 22.79 -9.64
N LYS A 74 3.03 22.14 -10.63
CA LYS A 74 1.76 21.44 -10.47
C LYS A 74 1.86 20.31 -9.44
N ASP A 75 2.92 19.52 -9.51
CA ASP A 75 3.16 18.38 -8.60
C ASP A 75 3.45 18.88 -7.19
N LEU A 76 4.22 19.98 -7.03
CA LEU A 76 4.45 20.61 -5.73
C LEU A 76 3.14 21.06 -5.08
N LEU A 77 2.25 21.70 -5.85
CA LEU A 77 0.93 22.10 -5.35
C LEU A 77 0.12 20.88 -4.89
N GLY A 78 0.09 19.81 -5.69
CA GLY A 78 -0.58 18.56 -5.34
C GLY A 78 -0.02 17.93 -4.06
N PHE A 79 1.30 17.90 -3.92
CA PHE A 79 1.98 17.41 -2.71
C PHE A 79 1.59 18.22 -1.47
N MET A 80 1.54 19.55 -1.58
CA MET A 80 1.11 20.42 -0.48
C MET A 80 -0.33 20.13 -0.04
N MET A 81 -1.25 19.92 -1.00
CA MET A 81 -2.64 19.56 -0.67
C MET A 81 -2.72 18.21 0.05
N TYR A 82 -2.01 17.19 -0.46
CA TYR A 82 -1.96 15.87 0.17
C TYR A 82 -1.38 15.96 1.60
N PHE A 83 -0.29 16.70 1.78
CA PHE A 83 0.37 16.84 3.07
C PHE A 83 -0.53 17.53 4.11
N ILE A 84 -1.30 18.54 3.71
CA ILE A 84 -2.30 19.18 4.58
C ILE A 84 -3.36 18.16 5.02
N MET A 85 -3.89 17.36 4.10
CA MET A 85 -4.89 16.33 4.43
C MET A 85 -4.34 15.29 5.40
N LEU A 86 -3.11 14.82 5.17
CA LEU A 86 -2.44 13.89 6.08
C LEU A 86 -2.29 14.50 7.48
N LEU A 87 -1.81 15.74 7.57
CA LEU A 87 -1.66 16.45 8.85
C LEU A 87 -3.00 16.61 9.58
N LEU A 88 -4.07 16.95 8.87
CA LEU A 88 -5.40 17.08 9.46
C LEU A 88 -5.86 15.76 10.09
N ILE A 89 -5.66 14.62 9.39
CA ILE A 89 -6.01 13.30 9.92
C ILE A 89 -5.17 13.00 11.17
N CYS A 90 -3.84 13.13 11.07
CA CYS A 90 -2.93 12.79 12.18
C CYS A 90 -3.14 13.67 13.42
N THR A 91 -3.48 14.96 13.27
CA THR A 91 -3.57 15.91 14.39
C THR A 91 -4.97 16.04 14.97
N LEU A 92 -6.02 15.96 14.16
CA LEU A 92 -7.40 16.13 14.64
C LEU A 92 -8.03 14.80 15.06
N ASN A 93 -7.88 13.74 14.24
CA ASN A 93 -8.53 12.45 14.46
C ASN A 93 -7.66 11.28 13.97
N PRO A 94 -6.53 10.97 14.65
CA PRO A 94 -5.54 9.99 14.17
C PRO A 94 -6.09 8.58 13.98
N TYR A 95 -7.18 8.23 14.67
CA TYR A 95 -7.76 6.89 14.70
C TYR A 95 -9.03 6.73 13.85
N ILE A 96 -9.39 7.73 13.04
CA ILE A 96 -10.61 7.68 12.22
C ILE A 96 -10.60 6.53 11.19
N LEU A 97 -9.41 6.10 10.76
CA LEU A 97 -9.22 5.02 9.79
C LEU A 97 -8.79 3.68 10.42
N SER A 98 -8.71 3.60 11.75
CA SER A 98 -8.26 2.40 12.48
C SER A 98 -9.40 1.67 13.15
N ASP A 99 -9.25 0.37 13.34
CA ASP A 99 -10.18 -0.44 14.12
C ASP A 99 -9.84 -0.38 15.63
N PRO A 100 -10.80 -0.04 16.52
CA PRO A 100 -10.58 -0.05 17.97
C PRO A 100 -10.09 -1.39 18.54
N GLU A 101 -10.39 -2.51 17.89
CA GLU A 101 -9.97 -3.83 18.38
C GLU A 101 -8.44 -4.01 18.38
N ASN A 102 -7.72 -3.28 17.51
CA ASN A 102 -6.25 -3.32 17.43
C ASN A 102 -5.53 -2.65 18.62
N PHE A 103 -6.25 -1.98 19.52
CA PHE A 103 -5.68 -1.50 20.79
C PHE A 103 -5.61 -2.59 21.87
N ASN A 104 -6.32 -3.71 21.68
CA ASN A 104 -6.23 -4.84 22.58
C ASN A 104 -5.06 -5.74 22.17
N PRO A 105 -4.31 -6.32 23.14
CA PRO A 105 -3.29 -7.30 22.82
C PRO A 105 -3.93 -8.55 22.20
N ALA A 106 -3.24 -9.13 21.21
CA ALA A 106 -3.71 -10.33 20.53
C ALA A 106 -3.92 -11.50 21.51
N ASN A 107 -5.07 -12.18 21.40
CA ASN A 107 -5.40 -13.37 22.18
C ASN A 107 -5.83 -14.50 21.24
N SER A 108 -5.03 -15.57 21.16
CA SER A 108 -5.30 -16.70 20.26
C SER A 108 -6.54 -17.51 20.61
N MET A 109 -7.09 -17.33 21.83
CA MET A 109 -8.26 -18.07 22.32
C MET A 109 -9.57 -17.32 22.08
N ILE A 110 -9.52 -16.06 21.66
CA ILE A 110 -10.71 -15.21 21.49
C ILE A 110 -10.66 -14.55 20.12
N THR A 111 -11.64 -14.85 19.28
CA THR A 111 -11.89 -14.11 18.04
C THR A 111 -12.83 -12.95 18.33
N PRO A 112 -12.51 -11.72 17.89
CA PRO A 112 -13.45 -10.61 18.00
C PRO A 112 -14.74 -10.84 17.20
N ILE A 113 -15.83 -10.20 17.63
CA ILE A 113 -17.18 -10.45 17.08
C ILE A 113 -17.32 -9.92 15.65
N HIS A 114 -16.68 -8.79 15.35
CA HIS A 114 -16.78 -8.12 14.05
C HIS A 114 -15.41 -8.03 13.34
N ILE A 115 -14.66 -9.14 13.32
CA ILE A 115 -13.35 -9.20 12.67
C ILE A 115 -13.44 -8.78 11.19
N GLN A 116 -12.62 -7.81 10.82
CA GLN A 116 -12.55 -7.26 9.46
C GLN A 116 -11.12 -6.77 9.17
N PRO A 117 -10.70 -6.74 7.90
CA PRO A 117 -9.44 -6.11 7.52
C PRO A 117 -9.58 -4.58 7.51
N GLU A 118 -8.47 -3.87 7.33
CA GLU A 118 -8.52 -2.41 7.14
C GLU A 118 -9.33 -2.03 5.89
N TRP A 119 -9.85 -0.79 5.91
CA TRP A 119 -10.83 -0.28 4.95
C TRP A 119 -10.44 -0.46 3.47
N TYR A 120 -9.15 -0.38 3.15
CA TYR A 120 -8.65 -0.51 1.78
C TYR A 120 -8.68 -1.94 1.23
N PHE A 121 -9.01 -2.94 2.06
CA PHE A 121 -9.24 -4.33 1.64
C PHE A 121 -10.72 -4.76 1.65
N LEU A 122 -11.64 -3.95 2.21
CA LEU A 122 -13.03 -4.35 2.38
C LEU A 122 -13.73 -4.71 1.06
N PHE A 123 -13.37 -4.06 -0.04
CA PHE A 123 -13.95 -4.37 -1.36
C PHE A 123 -13.59 -5.80 -1.82
N ALA A 124 -12.40 -6.28 -1.51
CA ALA A 124 -11.95 -7.62 -1.87
C ALA A 124 -12.45 -8.67 -0.87
N TYR A 125 -12.54 -8.30 0.40
CA TYR A 125 -13.12 -9.15 1.44
C TYR A 125 -14.62 -9.44 1.21
N ALA A 126 -15.34 -8.52 0.55
CA ALA A 126 -16.75 -8.69 0.22
C ALA A 126 -17.02 -9.55 -1.03
N ILE A 127 -16.00 -9.90 -1.82
CA ILE A 127 -16.10 -10.76 -3.02
C ILE A 127 -16.01 -12.23 -2.61
#